data_AF-A0A925A8D8-F1
#
_entry.id   AF-A0A925A8D8-F1
#
_cell.length_a   1.000
_cell.length_b   1.000
_cell.length_c   1.000
_cell.angle_alpha   90.00
_cell.angle_beta   90.00
_cell.angle_gamma   90.00
#
_symmetry.space_group_name_H-M   'P 1'
#
loop_
_entity.id
_entity.type
_entity.pdbx_description
1 polymer ?
#
loop_
_entity_poly.entity_id
_entity_poly.type
_entity_poly.pdbx_seq_one_letter_code
_entity_poly.pdbx_strand_id
1 'polypeptide(L)'
;MSDLDKAIREGYSAEDAELMQRLAADPSMLRQVLNAFQGPFGAFNVLGVLVTLVLLAAGGYCVWRFFDAADVRDMLIWGGGAAVALCAVSMIKVWFWMEMQRNATVREIKRLELQVSRLTARLPQ
;
A
#
# COMPACT_ATOMS: atom_id res chain seq x y z
N MET A 1 -5.65 -43.61 18.41
CA MET A 1 -5.21 -42.46 17.59
C MET A 1 -3.80 -42.75 17.13
N SER A 2 -3.57 -42.78 15.82
CA SER A 2 -2.30 -43.14 15.18
C SER A 2 -1.22 -42.09 15.47
N ASP A 3 0.04 -42.50 15.65
CA ASP A 3 1.17 -41.59 15.80
C ASP A 3 1.38 -40.70 14.56
N LEU A 4 0.92 -41.17 13.39
CA LEU A 4 0.87 -40.39 12.15
C LEU A 4 -0.05 -39.16 12.28
N ASP A 5 -1.16 -39.32 12.99
CA ASP A 5 -2.17 -38.27 13.20
C ASP A 5 -1.66 -37.19 14.17
N LYS A 6 -0.81 -37.59 15.14
CA LYS A 6 -0.11 -36.66 16.04
C LYS A 6 0.96 -35.87 15.29
N ALA A 7 1.78 -36.56 14.48
CA ALA A 7 2.85 -35.92 13.71
C ALA A 7 2.31 -34.93 12.67
N ILE A 8 1.20 -35.26 12.00
CA ILE A 8 0.52 -34.35 11.05
C ILE A 8 -0.03 -33.11 11.79
N ARG A 9 -0.63 -33.30 12.97
CA ARG A 9 -1.21 -32.19 13.75
C ARG A 9 -0.15 -31.27 14.36
N GLU A 10 0.98 -31.82 14.79
CA GLU A 10 2.12 -31.03 15.25
C GLU A 10 2.76 -30.25 14.10
N GLY A 11 2.95 -30.87 12.93
CA GLY A 11 3.47 -30.20 11.73
C GLY A 11 2.58 -29.03 11.30
N TYR A 12 1.27 -29.26 11.23
CA TYR A 12 0.29 -28.21 10.92
C TYR A 12 0.33 -27.09 11.95
N SER A 13 0.45 -27.41 13.25
CA SER A 13 0.50 -26.40 14.32
C SER A 13 1.77 -25.55 14.32
N ALA A 14 2.90 -26.11 13.90
CA ALA A 14 4.18 -25.42 13.81
C ALA A 14 4.22 -24.45 12.62
N GLU A 15 3.79 -24.90 11.45
CA GLU A 15 3.65 -24.05 10.25
C GLU A 15 2.64 -22.90 10.50
N ASP A 16 1.53 -23.23 11.16
CA ASP A 16 0.51 -22.26 11.55
C ASP A 16 1.03 -21.23 12.56
N ALA A 17 1.87 -21.65 13.51
CA ALA A 17 2.49 -20.75 14.48
C ALA A 17 3.52 -19.82 13.83
N GLU A 18 4.28 -20.32 12.87
CA GLU A 18 5.26 -19.55 12.10
C GLU A 18 4.56 -18.51 11.21
N LEU A 19 3.47 -18.90 10.55
CA LEU A 19 2.61 -17.99 9.78
C LEU A 19 2.01 -16.90 10.68
N MET A 20 1.59 -17.27 11.89
CA MET A 20 1.07 -16.34 12.89
C MET A 20 2.13 -15.34 13.35
N GLN A 21 3.38 -15.77 13.56
CA GLN A 21 4.47 -14.87 13.91
C GLN A 21 4.79 -13.89 12.76
N ARG A 22 4.75 -14.36 11.51
CA ARG A 22 4.91 -13.48 10.33
C ARG A 22 3.77 -12.47 10.19
N LEU A 23 2.55 -12.85 10.56
CA LEU A 23 1.36 -11.99 10.52
C LEU A 23 1.20 -11.08 11.75
N ALA A 24 1.66 -11.51 12.92
CA ALA A 24 1.56 -10.78 14.20
C ALA A 24 2.71 -9.79 14.41
N ALA A 25 3.83 -9.96 13.71
CA ALA A 25 4.85 -8.93 13.60
C ALA A 25 4.24 -7.75 12.84
N ASP A 26 3.64 -6.81 13.57
CA ASP A 26 3.07 -5.59 13.03
C ASP A 26 4.12 -4.95 12.12
N PRO A 27 3.91 -4.92 10.79
CA PRO A 27 4.84 -4.27 9.93
C PRO A 27 4.80 -2.80 10.33
N SER A 28 5.94 -2.31 10.82
CA SER A 28 6.19 -0.88 11.01
C SER A 28 5.67 -0.11 9.80
N MET A 29 5.19 1.13 9.96
CA MET A 29 4.61 1.88 8.84
C MET A 29 5.49 1.85 7.58
N LEU A 30 6.82 1.84 7.73
CA LEU A 30 7.80 1.67 6.66
C LEU A 30 7.68 0.31 5.93
N ARG A 31 7.45 -0.76 6.66
CA ARG A 31 7.25 -2.11 6.11
C ARG A 31 5.86 -2.26 5.47
N GLN A 32 4.85 -1.52 5.93
CA GLN A 32 3.56 -1.41 5.22
C GLN A 32 3.72 -0.66 3.89
N VAL A 33 4.49 0.43 3.88
CA VAL A 33 4.84 1.15 2.65
C VAL A 33 5.63 0.24 1.71
N LEU A 34 6.66 -0.47 2.19
CA LEU A 34 7.43 -1.42 1.39
C LEU A 34 6.57 -2.61 0.88
N ASN A 35 5.66 -3.13 1.70
CA ASN A 35 4.73 -4.18 1.27
C ASN A 35 3.75 -3.69 0.20
N ALA A 36 3.35 -2.41 0.25
CA ALA A 36 2.56 -1.79 -0.82
C ALA A 36 3.34 -1.73 -2.15
N PHE A 37 4.67 -1.78 -2.12
CA PHE A 37 5.53 -1.91 -3.30
C PHE A 37 5.83 -3.38 -3.70
N GLN A 38 5.66 -4.36 -2.81
CA GLN A 38 6.02 -5.77 -3.04
C GLN A 38 4.84 -6.71 -3.37
N GLY A 39 3.71 -6.18 -3.84
CA GLY A 39 2.55 -6.97 -4.27
C GLY A 39 2.39 -7.13 -5.80
N PRO A 40 1.39 -7.89 -6.28
CA PRO A 40 1.04 -7.97 -7.70
C PRO A 40 0.62 -6.60 -8.30
N PHE A 41 0.12 -5.68 -7.46
CA PHE A 41 -0.14 -4.27 -7.81
C PHE A 41 1.04 -3.34 -7.49
N GLY A 42 2.17 -3.86 -7.03
CA GLY A 42 3.36 -3.08 -6.66
C GLY A 42 3.94 -2.29 -7.82
N ALA A 43 3.91 -2.85 -9.03
CA ALA A 43 4.31 -2.14 -10.26
C ALA A 43 3.43 -0.91 -10.53
N PHE A 44 2.13 -0.98 -10.24
CA PHE A 44 1.21 0.15 -10.35
C PHE A 44 1.53 1.23 -9.32
N ASN A 45 1.96 0.83 -8.12
CA ASN A 45 2.36 1.74 -7.07
C ASN A 45 3.69 2.46 -7.40
N VAL A 46 4.66 1.74 -7.97
CA VAL A 46 5.90 2.34 -8.51
C VAL A 46 5.58 3.32 -9.63
N LEU A 47 4.66 2.96 -10.52
CA LEU A 47 4.19 3.85 -11.58
C LEU A 47 3.56 5.12 -11.00
N GLY A 48 2.74 5.01 -9.95
CA GLY A 48 2.15 6.16 -9.24
C GLY A 48 3.21 7.11 -8.66
N VAL A 49 4.29 6.57 -8.08
CA VAL A 49 5.42 7.38 -7.58
C VAL A 49 6.18 8.06 -8.73
N LEU A 50 6.43 7.33 -9.82
CA LEU A 50 7.06 7.90 -11.02
C LEU A 50 6.24 9.05 -11.60
N VAL A 51 4.93 8.86 -11.75
CA VAL A 51 4.02 9.90 -12.24
C VAL A 51 4.02 11.11 -11.30
N THR A 52 4.04 10.87 -9.98
CA THR A 52 4.12 11.96 -8.99
C THR A 52 5.43 12.75 -9.13
N LEU A 53 6.56 12.08 -9.34
CA LEU A 53 7.85 12.73 -9.59
C LEU A 53 7.84 13.57 -10.86
N VAL A 54 7.27 13.05 -11.95
CA VAL A 54 7.14 13.78 -13.22
C VAL A 54 6.25 15.01 -13.04
N LEU A 55 5.11 14.88 -12.37
CA LEU A 55 4.22 16.02 -12.09
C LEU A 55 4.87 17.06 -11.18
N LEU A 56 5.70 16.64 -10.23
CA LEU A 56 6.42 17.54 -9.35
C LEU A 56 7.52 18.30 -10.11
N ALA A 57 8.23 17.65 -11.02
CA ALA A 57 9.18 18.29 -11.92
C ALA A 57 8.47 19.27 -12.88
N ALA A 58 7.33 18.86 -13.46
CA ALA A 58 6.52 19.72 -14.33
C ALA A 58 5.97 20.93 -13.56
N GLY A 59 5.49 20.73 -12.32
CA GLY A 59 5.05 21.79 -11.44
C GLY A 59 6.18 22.78 -11.12
N GLY A 60 7.37 22.27 -10.80
CA GLY A 60 8.57 23.09 -10.58
C GLY A 60 8.96 23.91 -11.81
N TYR A 61 8.87 23.31 -13.00
CA TYR A 61 9.11 24.02 -14.26
C TYR A 61 8.06 25.12 -14.51
N CYS A 62 6.78 24.83 -14.28
CA CYS A 62 5.71 25.83 -14.39
C CYS A 62 5.92 26.99 -13.42
N VAL A 63 6.34 26.72 -12.18
CA VAL A 63 6.66 27.76 -11.19
C VAL A 63 7.86 28.59 -11.64
N TRP A 64 8.92 27.96 -12.14
CA TRP A 64 10.07 28.69 -12.67
C TRP A 64 9.67 29.60 -13.84
N ARG A 65 8.85 29.10 -14.77
CA ARG A 65 8.34 29.90 -15.89
C ARG A 65 7.36 30.99 -15.48
N PHE A 66 6.64 30.81 -14.38
CA PHE A 66 5.77 31.83 -13.79
C PHE A 66 6.57 33.05 -13.33
N PHE A 67 7.74 32.85 -12.72
CA PHE A 67 8.61 33.95 -12.28
C PHE A 67 9.33 34.65 -13.43
N ASP A 68 9.59 33.95 -14.54
CA ASP A 68 10.25 34.50 -15.74
C ASP A 68 9.26 35.14 -16.74
N ALA A 69 7.94 35.02 -16.52
CA ALA A 69 6.94 35.56 -17.42
C ALA A 69 6.82 37.09 -17.26
N ALA A 70 6.99 37.83 -18.36
CA ALA A 70 6.83 39.28 -18.40
C ALA A 70 5.36 39.73 -18.53
N ASP A 71 4.52 38.87 -19.12
CA ASP A 71 3.10 39.15 -19.37
C ASP A 71 2.18 38.46 -18.35
N VAL A 72 1.15 39.19 -17.90
CA VAL A 72 0.14 38.71 -16.95
C VAL A 72 -0.61 37.47 -17.47
N ARG A 73 -0.84 37.41 -18.80
CA ARG A 73 -1.48 36.27 -19.45
C ARG A 73 -0.64 34.99 -19.29
N ASP A 74 0.67 35.10 -19.48
CA ASP A 74 1.57 33.95 -19.38
C ASP A 74 1.76 33.53 -17.92
N MET A 75 1.81 34.48 -16.98
CA MET A 75 1.71 34.19 -15.55
C MET A 75 0.45 33.38 -15.22
N LEU A 76 -0.72 33.75 -15.75
CA LEU A 76 -1.96 33.00 -15.51
C LEU A 76 -1.92 31.57 -16.05
N ILE A 77 -1.34 31.36 -17.23
CA ILE A 77 -1.22 30.02 -17.84
C ILE A 77 -0.27 29.14 -17.02
N TRP A 78 0.92 29.64 -16.70
CA TRP A 78 1.92 28.88 -15.94
C TRP A 78 1.51 28.68 -14.47
N GLY A 79 0.87 29.68 -13.87
CA GLY A 79 0.33 29.60 -12.51
C GLY A 79 -0.85 28.62 -12.42
N GLY A 80 -1.77 28.66 -13.39
CA GLY A 80 -2.85 27.68 -13.51
C GLY A 80 -2.32 26.26 -13.74
N GLY A 81 -1.31 26.11 -14.60
CA GLY A 81 -0.61 24.83 -14.82
C GLY A 81 0.05 24.29 -13.55
N ALA A 82 0.70 25.14 -12.76
CA ALA A 82 1.27 24.78 -11.47
C ALA A 82 0.20 24.35 -10.45
N ALA A 83 -0.93 25.08 -10.38
CA ALA A 83 -2.04 24.74 -9.51
C ALA A 83 -2.66 23.38 -9.87
N VAL A 84 -2.87 23.12 -11.17
CA VAL A 84 -3.37 21.82 -11.65
C VAL A 84 -2.37 20.70 -11.35
N ALA A 85 -1.07 20.93 -11.54
CA ALA A 85 -0.04 19.95 -11.21
C ALA A 85 -0.04 19.61 -9.70
N LEU A 86 -0.19 20.60 -8.83
CA LEU A 86 -0.31 20.40 -7.38
C LEU A 86 -1.57 19.61 -7.01
N CYS A 87 -2.71 19.94 -7.62
CA CYS A 87 -3.96 19.19 -7.44
C CYS A 87 -3.85 17.74 -7.95
N ALA A 88 -3.15 17.50 -9.05
CA ALA A 88 -2.91 16.16 -9.55
C ALA A 88 -2.04 15.34 -8.59
N VAL A 89 -0.98 15.94 -8.05
CA VAL A 89 -0.11 15.31 -7.03
C VAL A 89 -0.88 14.96 -5.76
N SER A 90 -1.74 15.86 -5.27
CA SER A 90 -2.54 15.59 -4.07
C SER A 90 -3.52 14.44 -4.29
N MET A 91 -4.18 14.38 -5.44
CA MET A 91 -5.11 13.30 -5.78
C MET A 91 -4.42 11.93 -5.84
N ILE A 92 -3.23 11.85 -6.44
CA ILE A 92 -2.44 10.61 -6.48
C ILE A 92 -2.05 10.17 -5.06
N LYS A 93 -1.73 11.13 -4.18
CA LYS A 93 -1.40 10.83 -2.78
C LYS A 93 -2.58 10.25 -2.00
N VAL A 94 -3.80 10.77 -2.23
CA VAL A 94 -5.02 10.23 -1.64
C VAL A 94 -5.26 8.80 -2.13
N TRP A 95 -5.12 8.57 -3.43
CA TRP A 95 -5.25 7.23 -4.02
C TRP A 95 -4.26 6.23 -3.42
N PHE A 96 -2.99 6.62 -3.24
CA PHE A 96 -1.98 5.79 -2.57
C PHE A 96 -2.39 5.41 -1.15
N TRP A 97 -2.95 6.37 -0.39
CA TRP A 97 -3.44 6.12 0.96
C TRP A 97 -4.60 5.12 0.99
N MET A 98 -5.51 5.24 0.03
CA MET A 98 -6.65 4.31 -0.12
C MET A 98 -6.16 2.90 -0.43
N GLU A 99 -5.17 2.72 -1.31
CA GLU A 99 -4.62 1.41 -1.62
C GLU A 99 -3.90 0.79 -0.40
N MET A 100 -3.21 1.60 0.41
CA MET A 100 -2.60 1.15 1.66
C MET A 100 -3.65 0.67 2.67
N GLN A 101 -4.73 1.43 2.85
CA GLN A 101 -5.86 1.04 3.73
C GLN A 101 -6.54 -0.24 3.23
N ARG A 102 -6.74 -0.37 1.92
CA ARG A 102 -7.27 -1.60 1.31
C ARG A 102 -6.41 -2.82 1.63
N ASN A 103 -5.09 -2.70 1.50
CA ASN A 103 -4.16 -3.77 1.80
C ASN A 103 -4.15 -4.14 3.30
N ALA A 104 -4.24 -3.15 4.19
CA ALA A 104 -4.36 -3.38 5.63
C ALA A 104 -5.64 -4.16 5.96
N THR A 105 -6.79 -3.75 5.40
CA THR A 105 -8.08 -4.43 5.61
C THR A 105 -8.06 -5.88 5.12
N VAL A 106 -7.50 -6.15 3.92
CA VAL A 106 -7.38 -7.52 3.40
C VAL A 106 -6.54 -8.40 4.31
N ARG A 107 -5.47 -7.84 4.92
CA ARG A 107 -4.63 -8.57 5.88
C ARG A 107 -5.40 -8.93 7.15
N GLU A 108 -6.16 -7.99 7.71
CA GLU A 108 -6.98 -8.24 8.90
C GLU A 108 -8.08 -9.28 8.62
N ILE A 109 -8.70 -9.27 7.43
CA ILE A 109 -9.68 -10.31 7.02
C ILE A 109 -9.03 -11.69 7.00
N LYS A 110 -7.86 -11.84 6.36
CA LYS A 110 -7.13 -13.12 6.35
C LYS A 110 -6.76 -13.60 7.75
N ARG A 111 -6.42 -12.67 8.64
CA ARG A 111 -6.13 -12.97 10.05
C ARG A 111 -7.38 -13.49 10.78
N LEU A 112 -8.54 -12.90 10.51
CA LEU A 112 -9.82 -13.37 11.04
C LEU A 112 -10.19 -14.75 10.47
N GLU A 113 -10.03 -14.98 9.17
CA GLU A 113 -10.28 -16.28 8.54
C GLU A 113 -9.44 -17.40 9.20
N LEU A 114 -8.15 -17.14 9.48
CA LEU A 114 -7.27 -18.07 10.19
C LEU A 114 -7.70 -18.31 11.65
N GLN A 115 -8.21 -17.30 12.34
CA GLN A 115 -8.70 -17.48 13.71
C GLN A 115 -9.99 -18.30 13.75
N VAL A 116 -10.90 -18.06 12.80
CA VAL A 116 -12.16 -18.80 12.67
C VAL A 116 -11.88 -20.27 12.32
N SER A 117 -10.98 -20.56 11.37
CA SER A 117 -10.64 -21.93 11.00
C SER A 117 -10.06 -22.74 12.18
N ARG A 118 -9.22 -22.11 13.02
CA ARG A 118 -8.72 -22.72 14.26
C ARG A 118 -9.81 -22.95 15.31
N LEU A 119 -10.77 -22.04 15.42
CA LEU A 119 -11.91 -22.20 16.33
C LEU A 119 -12.74 -23.43 15.92
N THR A 120 -13.05 -23.55 14.63
CA THR A 120 -13.77 -24.70 14.07
C THR A 120 -12.98 -26.00 14.25
N ALA A 121 -11.66 -26.00 14.09
CA ALA A 121 -10.82 -27.18 14.30
C ALA A 121 -10.71 -27.62 15.78
N ARG A 122 -11.06 -26.76 16.74
CA ARG A 122 -11.08 -27.05 18.18
C ARG A 122 -12.46 -27.44 18.70
N LEU A 123 -13.52 -27.19 17.93
CA LEU A 123 -14.85 -27.68 18.26
C LEU A 123 -14.87 -29.21 18.01
N PRO A 124 -15.16 -30.03 19.04
CA PRO A 124 -15.45 -31.43 18.81
C PRO A 124 -16.74 -31.51 17.97
N GLN A 125 -16.71 -32.34 16.92
CA GLN A 125 -17.93 -32.75 16.22
C GLN A 125 -18.84 -33.54 17.17
#